data_AF-A0A4R0DB98-F1
#
_entry.id   AF-A0A4R0DB98-F1
#
_cell.length_a   1.000
_cell.length_b   1.000
_cell.length_c   1.000
_cell.angle_alpha   90.00
_cell.angle_beta   90.00
_cell.angle_gamma   90.00
#
_symmetry.space_group_name_H-M   'P 1'
#
loop_
_entity.id
_entity.type
_entity.pdbx_description
1 polymer ?
#
loop_
_entity_poly.entity_id
_entity_poly.type
_entity_poly.pdbx_seq_one_letter_code
_entity_poly.pdbx_strand_id
1 'polypeptide(L)' 'MYDFTEIFCIVDDFFKKFEPIYWQFLKQENKRQRIRQATLSLSEIVAISIYYKTSQVHNFKMFFNLL' A
#
# COMPACT_ATOMS: atom_id res chain seq x y z
N MET A 1 6.22 7.65 18.71
CA MET A 1 6.63 7.54 17.30
C MET A 1 6.42 6.08 16.95
N TYR A 2 5.41 5.76 16.14
CA TYR A 2 5.18 4.36 15.76
C TYR A 2 6.38 3.88 14.95
N ASP A 3 6.83 2.65 15.21
CA ASP A 3 7.91 2.05 14.45
C ASP A 3 7.43 1.80 13.01
N PHE A 4 8.28 2.10 12.03
CA PHE A 4 7.97 1.89 10.62
C PHE A 4 7.64 0.43 10.36
N THR A 5 8.40 -0.47 10.97
CA THR A 5 8.18 -1.92 10.84
C THR A 5 6.83 -2.32 11.41
N GLU A 6 6.42 -1.77 12.55
CA GLU A 6 5.12 -2.07 13.15
C GLU A 6 3.96 -1.61 12.27
N ILE A 7 4.02 -0.38 11.73
CA ILE A 7 3.01 0.12 10.77
C ILE A 7 2.97 -0.78 9.53
N PHE A 8 4.13 -1.11 8.98
CA PHE A 8 4.20 -1.96 7.79
C PHE A 8 3.60 -3.34 8.06
N CYS A 9 3.93 -3.99 9.18
CA CYS A 9 3.36 -5.28 9.55
C CYS A 9 1.83 -5.23 9.68
N ILE A 10 1.28 -4.19 10.30
CA ILE A 10 -0.18 -4.02 10.43
C ILE A 10 -0.84 -3.88 9.05
N VAL A 11 -0.25 -3.07 8.17
CA VAL A 11 -0.75 -2.86 6.80
C VAL A 11 -0.66 -4.16 6.01
N ASP A 12 0.47 -4.85 6.05
CA ASP A 12 0.70 -6.09 5.32
C ASP A 12 -0.25 -7.21 5.77
N ASP A 13 -0.45 -7.39 7.07
CA ASP A 13 -1.38 -8.39 7.61
C ASP A 13 -2.84 -8.09 7.26
N PHE A 14 -3.21 -6.81 7.14
CA PHE A 14 -4.51 -6.42 6.59
C PHE A 14 -4.64 -6.84 5.12
N PHE A 15 -3.66 -6.50 4.28
CA PHE A 15 -3.72 -6.79 2.85
C PHE A 15 -3.63 -8.28 2.52
N LYS A 16 -2.93 -9.10 3.31
CA LYS A 16 -2.98 -10.57 3.18
C LYS A 16 -4.41 -11.12 3.18
N LYS A 17 -5.32 -10.50 3.94
CA LYS A 17 -6.73 -10.89 4.01
C LYS A 17 -7.60 -10.14 3.02
N PHE A 18 -7.37 -8.83 2.88
CA PHE A 18 -8.22 -7.94 2.08
C PHE A 18 -7.98 -8.08 0.57
N GLU A 19 -6.72 -8.21 0.15
CA GLU A 19 -6.35 -8.17 -1.27
C GLU A 19 -7.02 -9.27 -2.11
N PRO A 20 -7.12 -10.55 -1.66
CA PRO A 20 -7.88 -11.58 -2.37
C PRO A 20 -9.36 -11.23 -2.55
N ILE A 21 -9.99 -10.69 -1.50
CA ILE A 21 -11.41 -10.29 -1.51
C ILE A 21 -11.61 -9.15 -2.51
N TYR A 22 -10.73 -8.14 -2.48
CA TYR A 22 -10.78 -7.00 -3.38
C TYR A 22 -10.64 -7.41 -4.86
N TRP A 23 -9.69 -8.31 -5.16
CA TRP A 23 -9.51 -8.82 -6.52
C TRP A 23 -10.70 -9.63 -7.01
N GLN A 24 -11.32 -10.43 -6.14
CA GLN A 24 -12.53 -11.17 -6.47
C GLN A 24 -13.70 -10.22 -6.79
N PHE A 25 -13.91 -9.21 -5.95
CA PHE A 25 -14.93 -8.18 -6.16
C PHE A 25 -14.75 -7.46 -7.51
N LEU A 26 -13.53 -7.02 -7.83
CA LEU A 26 -13.26 -6.31 -9.09
C LEU A 26 -13.48 -7.17 -10.34
N LYS A 27 -13.25 -8.49 -10.24
CA LYS A 27 -13.54 -9.44 -11.33
C LYS A 27 -15.04 -9.62 -11.51
N GLN A 28 -15.79 -9.78 -10.43
CA GLN A 28 -17.26 -9.93 -10.45
C GLN A 28 -17.94 -8.70 -11.06
N GLU A 29 -17.48 -7.51 -10.68
CA GLU A 29 -18.01 -6.24 -11.19
C GLU A 29 -17.60 -5.93 -12.64
N ASN A 30 -16.83 -6.81 -13.30
CA ASN A 30 -16.19 -6.57 -14.60
C ASN A 30 -15.33 -5.28 -14.68
N LYS A 31 -15.04 -4.63 -13.55
CA LYS A 31 -14.24 -3.40 -13.46
C LYS A 31 -12.77 -3.65 -13.76
N ARG A 32 -12.27 -4.86 -13.46
CA ARG A 32 -10.90 -5.25 -13.77
C ARG A 32 -10.80 -6.74 -14.06
N GLN A 33 -10.59 -7.06 -15.33
CA GLN A 33 -10.49 -8.46 -15.80
C GLN A 33 -9.05 -9.00 -15.75
N ARG A 34 -8.04 -8.12 -15.77
CA ARG A 34 -6.62 -8.50 -15.73
C ARG A 34 -5.89 -7.82 -14.57
N ILE A 35 -5.18 -8.63 -13.78
CA ILE A 35 -4.23 -8.18 -12.77
C ILE A 35 -2.83 -8.35 -13.38
N ARG A 36 -2.06 -7.26 -13.45
CA ARG A 36 -0.66 -7.30 -13.88
C ARG A 36 0.21 -7.23 -12.63
N GLN A 37 1.30 -7.99 -12.62
CA GLN A 37 2.32 -7.84 -11.60
C GLN A 37 2.91 -6.43 -11.70
N ALA A 38 2.84 -5.69 -10.59
CA ALA A 38 3.52 -4.44 -10.42
C ALA A 38 4.84 -4.69 -9.66
N THR A 39 5.73 -3.69 -9.65
CA THR A 39 6.96 -3.73 -8.86
C THR A 39 6.71 -3.64 -7.36
N LEU A 40 5.59 -3.03 -6.96
CA LEU A 40 5.15 -2.91 -5.58
C LEU A 40 3.78 -3.55 -5.41
N SER A 41 3.62 -4.26 -4.30
CA SER A 41 2.34 -4.76 -3.79
C SER A 41 1.44 -3.62 -3.29
N LEU A 42 0.16 -3.93 -3.08
CA LEU A 42 -0.79 -2.94 -2.58
C LEU A 42 -0.47 -2.53 -1.13
N SER A 43 0.03 -3.45 -0.29
CA SER A 43 0.47 -3.14 1.07
C SER A 43 1.65 -2.17 1.08
N GLU A 44 2.65 -2.38 0.23
CA GLU A 44 3.81 -1.47 0.11
C GLU A 44 3.38 -0.07 -0.33
N ILE A 45 2.52 0.04 -1.34
CA ILE A 45 2.01 1.34 -1.83
C ILE A 45 1.27 2.09 -0.71
N VAL A 46 0.44 1.39 0.06
CA VAL A 46 -0.32 2.00 1.16
C VAL A 46 0.59 2.38 2.32
N ALA A 47 1.57 1.55 2.67
CA ALA A 47 2.54 1.87 3.71
C ALA A 47 3.35 3.12 3.35
N ILE A 48 3.85 3.23 2.11
CA ILE A 48 4.53 4.43 1.60
C ILE A 48 3.61 5.65 1.71
N SER A 49 2.32 5.50 1.36
CA SER A 49 1.34 6.60 1.40
C SER A 49 1.06 7.10 2.82
N ILE A 50 0.91 6.17 3.77
CA ILE A 50 0.75 6.48 5.20
C ILE A 50 1.99 7.22 5.69
N TYR A 51 3.17 6.68 5.40
CA TYR A 51 4.44 7.22 5.89
C TYR A 51 4.73 8.60 5.31
N TYR A 52 4.46 8.79 4.01
CA TYR A 52 4.52 10.11 3.38
C TYR A 52 3.62 11.11 4.09
N LYS A 53 2.36 10.73 4.37
CA LYS A 53 1.40 11.62 5.05
C LYS A 53 1.83 11.97 6.47
N THR A 54 2.46 11.04 7.20
CA THR A 54 2.93 11.27 8.57
C THR A 54 4.28 11.99 8.65
N SER A 55 5.06 12.01 7.56
CA SER A 55 6.39 12.63 7.52
C SER A 55 6.40 14.16 7.57
N GLN A 56 5.26 14.83 7.39
CA GLN A 56 5.12 16.29 7.26
C GLN A 56 5.91 16.91 6.09
N VAL A 57 6.48 16.08 5.21
CA VAL A 57 7.16 16.55 4.02
C VAL A 57 6.12 16.88 2.96
N HIS A 58 6.25 18.07 2.36
CA HIS A 58 5.29 18.58 1.39
C HIS A 58 5.57 18.10 -0.04
N ASN A 59 6.76 17.52 -0.25
CA ASN A 59 7.23 17.05 -1.55
C ASN A 59 7.62 15.58 -1.48
N PHE A 60 6.96 14.75 -2.29
CA PHE A 60 7.22 13.31 -2.34
C PHE A 60 8.67 12.97 -2.70
N LYS A 61 9.33 13.76 -3.55
CA LYS A 61 10.74 13.54 -3.90
C LYS A 61 11.67 13.76 -2.71
N MET A 62 11.38 14.75 -1.87
CA MET A 62 12.12 14.96 -0.62
C MET A 62 11.89 13.82 0.35
N PHE A 63 10.65 13.34 0.46
CA PHE A 63 10.33 12.18 1.27
C PHE A 63 11.06 10.91 0.81
N PHE A 64 11.12 10.67 -0.50
CA PHE A 64 11.81 9.50 -1.04
C PHE A 64 13.32 9.51 -0.75
N ASN A 65 13.94 10.70 -0.68
CA ASN A 65 15.35 10.82 -0.30
C ASN A 65 15.60 10.59 1.21
N LEU A 66 14.55 10.54 2.03
CA LEU A 66 14.63 10.30 3.48
C LEU A 66 14.34 8.84 3.85
N LEU A 67 13.82 8.06 2.90
CA LEU A 67 13.65 6.60 2.99
C LEU A 67 14.98 5.89 2.66
#